data_AF-A0A1R1X8V8-F1
#
_entry.id   AF-A0A1R1X8V8-F1
#
_cell.length_a   1.000
_cell.length_b   1.000
_cell.length_c   1.000
_cell.angle_alpha   90.00
_cell.angle_beta   90.00
_cell.angle_gamma   90.00
#
_symmetry.space_group_name_H-M   'P 1'
#
loop_
_entity.id
_entity.type
_entity.pdbx_description
1 polymer ?
#
loop_
_entity_poly.entity_id
_entity_poly.type
_entity_poly.pdbx_seq_one_letter_code
_entity_poly.pdbx_strand_id
1 'polypeptide(L)'
;MELSYGLGKVIDIDIPKLLHKNDGLIFTSSIAPYMPGTCNKILKWKPAEDNSIDFKAIVKDEITDGIPKIELHSWEGGDSYSYFADLSVTPEEWEK
;
A
#
# COMPACT_ATOMS: atom_id res chain seq x y z
N MET A 1 14.90 3.15 -20.64
CA MET A 1 14.97 4.05 -19.48
C MET A 1 14.36 5.36 -19.93
N GLU A 2 13.20 5.70 -19.38
CA GLU A 2 12.46 6.89 -19.78
C GLU A 2 12.90 8.10 -18.97
N LEU A 3 12.69 9.30 -19.54
CA LEU A 3 12.94 10.56 -18.85
C LEU A 3 11.86 10.81 -17.79
N SER A 4 12.17 11.65 -16.80
CA SER A 4 11.25 11.93 -15.69
C SER A 4 9.89 12.51 -16.11
N TYR A 5 9.82 13.16 -17.26
CA TYR A 5 8.58 13.69 -17.85
C TYR A 5 7.88 12.70 -18.79
N GLY A 6 8.40 11.48 -18.96
CA GLY A 6 7.83 10.40 -19.76
C GLY A 6 6.85 9.50 -19.01
N LEU A 7 6.27 9.97 -17.90
CA LEU A 7 5.48 9.13 -16.98
C LEU A 7 4.30 8.43 -17.64
N GLY A 8 3.55 9.11 -18.51
CA GLY A 8 2.40 8.49 -19.19
C GLY A 8 2.79 7.27 -20.02
N LYS A 9 3.95 7.32 -20.68
CA LYS A 9 4.46 6.15 -21.41
C LYS A 9 4.78 5.00 -20.47
N VAL A 10 5.48 5.28 -19.36
CA VAL A 10 5.86 4.25 -18.39
C VAL A 10 4.62 3.61 -17.79
N ILE A 11 3.68 4.42 -17.32
CA ILE A 11 2.48 3.95 -16.60
C ILE A 11 1.51 3.25 -17.54
N ASP A 12 1.16 3.87 -18.68
CA ASP A 12 0.05 3.39 -19.51
C ASP A 12 0.48 2.36 -20.55
N ILE A 13 1.77 2.33 -20.93
CA ILE A 13 2.26 1.50 -22.05
C ILE A 13 3.23 0.42 -21.57
N ASP A 14 4.18 0.77 -20.72
CA ASP A 14 5.27 -0.13 -20.36
C ASP A 14 4.90 -1.05 -19.19
N ILE A 15 4.32 -0.51 -18.11
CA ILE A 15 3.91 -1.29 -16.91
C ILE A 15 2.98 -2.46 -17.26
N PRO A 16 1.92 -2.30 -18.10
CA PRO A 16 1.01 -3.41 -18.43
C PRO A 16 1.68 -4.55 -19.21
N LYS A 17 2.84 -4.32 -19.83
CA LYS A 17 3.59 -5.31 -20.61
C LYS A 17 4.65 -6.04 -19.80
N LEU A 18 4.84 -5.67 -18.54
CA LEU A 18 5.83 -6.31 -17.68
C LEU A 18 5.44 -7.75 -17.39
N LEU A 19 6.43 -8.65 -17.43
CA LEU A 19 6.27 -10.06 -17.08
C LEU A 19 6.34 -10.30 -15.56
N HIS A 20 6.47 -9.23 -14.77
CA HIS A 20 6.55 -9.26 -13.32
C HIS A 20 5.60 -8.20 -12.74
N LYS A 21 5.21 -8.40 -11.47
CA LYS A 21 4.38 -7.43 -10.74
C LYS A 21 5.13 -6.11 -10.57
N ASN A 22 4.46 -5.00 -10.82
CA ASN A 22 4.96 -3.65 -10.54
C ASN A 22 4.46 -3.18 -9.16
N ASP A 23 5.29 -2.42 -8.44
CA ASP A 23 4.98 -1.85 -7.11
C ASP A 23 5.25 -0.34 -7.07
N GLY A 24 5.10 0.33 -8.22
CA GLY A 24 5.32 1.77 -8.39
C GLY A 24 6.53 2.12 -9.26
N LEU A 25 7.19 3.23 -8.94
CA LEU A 25 8.19 3.90 -9.75
C LEU A 25 9.46 4.21 -8.95
N ILE A 26 10.62 4.13 -9.61
CA ILE A 26 11.90 4.57 -9.08
C ILE A 26 12.41 5.75 -9.91
N PHE A 27 12.67 6.88 -9.25
CA PHE A 27 13.30 8.05 -9.85
C PHE A 27 14.76 8.10 -9.43
N THR A 28 15.65 7.96 -10.40
CA THR A 28 17.10 8.04 -10.21
C THR A 28 17.60 9.36 -10.77
N SER A 29 18.33 10.14 -9.97
CA SER A 29 18.98 11.36 -10.45
C SER A 29 20.00 11.05 -11.55
N SER A 30 19.93 11.77 -12.67
CA SER A 30 20.85 11.60 -13.80
C SER A 30 22.26 12.17 -13.57
N ILE A 31 22.42 13.02 -12.54
CA ILE A 31 23.66 13.78 -12.28
C ILE A 31 24.34 13.40 -10.96
N ALA A 32 23.59 12.81 -10.02
CA ALA A 32 24.16 12.46 -8.72
C ALA A 32 25.03 11.19 -8.83
N PRO A 33 26.22 11.15 -8.21
CA PRO A 33 27.01 9.93 -8.14
C PRO A 33 26.33 8.89 -7.25
N TYR A 34 26.75 7.64 -7.39
CA TYR A 34 26.33 6.55 -6.50
C TYR A 34 26.72 6.84 -5.05
N MET A 35 25.85 6.46 -4.10
CA MET A 35 26.06 6.65 -2.67
C MET A 35 25.69 5.36 -1.92
N PRO A 36 26.58 4.81 -1.07
CA PRO A 36 26.21 3.70 -0.19
C PRO A 36 25.25 4.18 0.91
N GLY A 37 24.21 3.38 1.19
CA GLY A 37 23.21 3.69 2.22
C GLY A 37 22.05 4.56 1.70
N THR A 38 21.43 5.33 2.60
CA THR A 38 20.26 6.17 2.26
C THR A 38 20.65 7.29 1.31
N CYS A 39 20.04 7.31 0.12
CA CYS A 39 20.29 8.32 -0.90
C CYS A 39 19.05 9.19 -1.12
N ASN A 40 19.10 10.45 -0.69
CA ASN A 40 18.01 11.42 -0.88
C ASN A 40 17.80 11.86 -2.34
N LYS A 41 18.63 11.36 -3.27
CA LYS A 41 18.54 11.63 -4.71
C LYS A 41 17.90 10.47 -5.49
N ILE A 42 17.60 9.36 -4.83
CA ILE A 42 16.80 8.26 -5.36
C ILE A 42 15.45 8.32 -4.66
N LEU A 43 14.37 8.44 -5.43
CA LEU A 43 13.01 8.48 -4.89
C LEU A 43 12.28 7.22 -5.29
N LYS A 44 11.64 6.57 -4.31
CA LYS A 44 10.68 5.49 -4.54
C LYS A 44 9.28 6.08 -4.41
N TRP A 45 8.44 5.83 -5.40
CA TRP A 45 7.04 6.22 -5.41
C TRP A 45 6.17 4.97 -5.56
N LYS A 46 5.04 4.96 -4.88
CA LYS A 46 4.03 3.91 -4.93
C LYS A 46 2.65 4.56 -4.92
N PRO A 47 1.64 4.02 -5.63
CA PRO A 47 0.27 4.51 -5.52
C PRO A 47 -0.16 4.57 -4.05
N ALA A 48 -0.88 5.62 -3.67
CA ALA A 48 -1.23 5.86 -2.26
C ALA A 48 -2.11 4.71 -1.72
N GLU A 49 -3.03 4.26 -2.56
CA GLU A 49 -3.95 3.14 -2.37
C GLU A 49 -3.26 1.79 -2.14
N ASP A 50 -2.04 1.60 -2.66
CA ASP A 50 -1.30 0.35 -2.49
C ASP A 50 -0.43 0.33 -1.21
N ASN A 51 -0.38 1.45 -0.46
CA ASN A 51 0.32 1.48 0.82
C ASN A 51 -0.57 0.88 1.91
N SER A 52 -0.31 -0.37 2.25
CA SER A 52 -1.02 -1.10 3.29
C SER A 52 -0.35 -0.97 4.66
N ILE A 53 -1.16 -1.17 5.71
CA ILE A 53 -0.72 -1.34 7.10
C ILE A 53 -1.38 -2.61 7.62
N ASP A 54 -0.63 -3.43 8.33
CA ASP A 54 -1.16 -4.65 8.96
C ASP A 54 -1.83 -4.31 10.30
N PHE A 55 -3.04 -4.82 10.51
CA PHE A 55 -3.81 -4.64 11.74
C PHE A 55 -4.22 -5.99 12.33
N LYS A 56 -4.41 -6.03 13.65
CA LYS A 56 -5.08 -7.15 14.31
C LYS A 56 -6.60 -6.98 14.19
N ALA A 57 -7.24 -7.85 13.43
CA ALA A 57 -8.70 -7.87 13.29
C ALA A 57 -9.34 -8.54 14.51
N ILE A 58 -10.32 -7.87 15.13
CA ILE A 58 -11.13 -8.38 16.24
C ILE A 58 -12.59 -8.35 15.82
N VAL A 59 -13.19 -9.53 15.69
CA VAL A 59 -14.62 -9.69 15.38
C VAL A 59 -15.43 -9.48 16.66
N LYS A 60 -16.48 -8.66 16.59
CA LYS A 60 -17.45 -8.45 17.67
C LYS A 60 -18.74 -9.18 17.35
N ASP A 61 -19.52 -9.45 18.40
CA ASP A 61 -20.83 -10.08 18.29
C ASP A 61 -21.93 -9.12 17.78
N GLU A 62 -21.61 -7.83 17.61
CA GLU A 62 -22.50 -6.83 17.03
C GLU A 62 -22.62 -7.04 15.52
N ILE A 63 -23.82 -7.34 15.04
CA ILE A 63 -24.09 -7.60 13.60
C ILE A 63 -24.92 -6.45 13.04
N THR A 64 -24.47 -5.88 11.92
CA THR A 64 -25.21 -4.89 11.14
C THR A 64 -25.36 -5.42 9.71
N ASP A 65 -26.59 -5.47 9.19
CA ASP A 65 -26.89 -5.98 7.85
C ASP A 65 -26.31 -7.38 7.55
N GLY A 66 -26.25 -8.25 8.56
CA GLY A 66 -25.71 -9.61 8.43
C GLY A 66 -24.18 -9.70 8.47
N ILE A 67 -23.48 -8.57 8.61
CA ILE A 67 -22.01 -8.50 8.70
C ILE A 67 -21.63 -8.23 10.16
N PRO A 68 -20.74 -9.04 10.77
CA PRO A 68 -20.25 -8.76 12.11
C PRO A 68 -19.34 -7.52 12.08
N LYS A 69 -19.40 -6.71 13.13
CA LYS A 69 -18.50 -5.57 13.29
C LYS A 69 -17.06 -6.08 13.49
N ILE A 70 -16.14 -5.61 12.66
CA ILE A 70 -14.72 -5.96 12.74
C ILE A 70 -13.92 -4.71 13.10
N GLU A 71 -13.26 -4.74 14.26
CA GLU A 71 -12.36 -3.68 14.69
C GLU A 71 -10.92 -3.99 14.27
N LEU A 72 -10.20 -2.97 13.82
CA LEU A 72 -8.78 -3.01 13.49
C LEU A 72 -7.98 -2.41 14.64
N HIS A 73 -7.04 -3.20 15.17
CA HIS A 73 -6.20 -2.77 16.29
C HIS A 73 -4.73 -2.68 15.87
N SER A 74 -4.06 -1.59 16.27
CA SER A 74 -2.63 -1.35 16.05
C SER A 74 -1.79 -1.88 17.21
N TRP A 75 -0.60 -2.40 16.90
CA TRP A 75 0.33 -2.90 17.91
C TRP A 75 1.10 -1.75 18.56
N GLU A 76 1.15 -1.74 19.90
CA GLU A 76 1.83 -0.70 20.70
C GLU A 76 3.11 -1.19 21.39
N GLY A 77 3.44 -2.48 21.24
CA GLY A 77 4.59 -3.10 21.92
C GLY A 77 4.18 -4.17 22.93
N GLY A 78 5.04 -5.18 23.10
CA GLY A 78 4.73 -6.36 23.91
C GLY A 78 3.49 -7.08 23.38
N ASP A 79 2.55 -7.38 24.26
CA ASP A 79 1.26 -8.01 23.93
C ASP A 79 0.10 -6.99 23.82
N SER A 80 0.40 -5.68 23.81
CA SER A 80 -0.61 -4.62 23.78
C SER A 80 -1.05 -4.27 22.36
N TYR A 81 -2.36 -4.11 22.20
CA TYR A 81 -3.03 -3.66 20.98
C TYR A 81 -4.06 -2.60 21.35
N SER A 82 -4.13 -1.53 20.57
CA SER A 82 -5.11 -0.46 20.75
C SER A 82 -6.01 -0.33 19.53
N TYR A 83 -7.26 0.08 19.78
CA TYR A 83 -8.22 0.34 18.72
C TYR A 83 -7.70 1.43 17.77
N PHE A 84 -7.76 1.16 16.47
CA PHE A 84 -7.35 2.11 15.44
C PHE A 84 -8.56 2.56 14.58
N ALA A 85 -9.30 1.62 14.01
CA ALA A 85 -10.43 1.90 13.13
C ALA A 85 -11.40 0.72 13.02
N ASP A 86 -12.59 0.95 12.48
CA ASP A 86 -13.52 -0.11 12.07
C ASP A 86 -13.24 -0.52 10.61
N LEU A 87 -13.29 -1.81 10.31
CA LEU A 87 -13.19 -2.31 8.94
C LEU A 87 -14.54 -2.12 8.22
N SER A 88 -14.53 -1.36 7.13
CA SER A 88 -15.67 -1.26 6.23
C SER A 88 -15.64 -2.42 5.23
N VAL A 89 -16.68 -3.26 5.25
CA VAL A 89 -16.87 -4.36 4.27
C VAL A 89 -18.24 -4.18 3.64
N THR A 90 -18.32 -4.24 2.32
CA THR A 90 -19.60 -4.24 1.61
C THR A 90 -20.27 -5.62 1.70
N PRO A 91 -21.61 -5.72 1.64
CA PRO A 91 -22.29 -7.02 1.65
C PRO A 91 -21.81 -7.97 0.54
N GLU A 92 -21.50 -7.44 -0.65
CA GLU A 92 -20.96 -8.21 -1.77
C GLU A 92 -19.56 -8.78 -1.52
N GLU A 93 -18.72 -8.07 -0.74
CA GLU A 93 -17.39 -8.54 -0.33
C GLU A 93 -17.46 -9.60 0.76
N TRP A 94 -18.49 -9.56 1.62
CA TRP A 94 -18.68 -10.53 2.70
C TRP A 94 -19.23 -11.87 2.23
N GLU A 95 -20.08 -11.87 1.20
CA GLU A 95 -20.69 -13.10 0.64
C GLU A 95 -19.76 -13.91 -0.28
N LYS A 96 -18.61 -13.35 -0.68
CA LYS A 96 -17.62 -14.01 -1.53
C LYS A 96 -16.67 -14.91 -0.76
#